data_AF-A0A8T5L5L1-F1
#
_entry.id   AF-A0A8T5L5L1-F1
#
_cell.length_a   1.000
_cell.length_b   1.000
_cell.length_c   1.000
_cell.angle_alpha   90.00
_cell.angle_beta   90.00
_cell.angle_gamma   90.00
#
_symmetry.space_group_name_H-M   'P 1'
#
loop_
_entity.id
_entity.type
_entity.pdbx_description
1 polymer ?
#
loop_
_entity_poly.entity_id
_entity_poly.type
_entity_poly.pdbx_seq_one_letter_code
_entity_poly.pdbx_strand_id
1 'polypeptide(L)'
;MAGLEILNFIHDIGLIWGVGGATVMAIISAKAGKDKDVAKAAMKISPAIVKMIWIGILLLIVSGILLPSYIRWELNTQNLLIKHILVAWIVIIGVLLGLNSKKMMDFAPKGDDKPTLGFIRAKKKMKIFSIINLILWYVVVLLSVFV
;
A
#
# COMPACT_ATOMS: atom_id res chain seq x y z
N MET A 1 -15.15 12.53 -24.34
CA MET A 1 -13.96 13.18 -23.77
C MET A 1 -14.06 13.25 -22.24
N ALA A 2 -15.15 13.79 -21.68
CA ALA A 2 -15.38 13.84 -20.23
C ALA A 2 -15.15 12.50 -19.46
N GLY A 3 -15.59 11.36 -19.99
CA GLY A 3 -15.40 10.05 -19.33
C GLY A 3 -13.93 9.63 -19.16
N LEU A 4 -13.07 9.94 -20.14
CA LEU A 4 -11.64 9.65 -20.07
C LEU A 4 -10.94 10.52 -19.02
N GLU A 5 -11.28 11.82 -19.01
CA GLU A 5 -10.74 12.79 -18.05
C GLU A 5 -11.12 12.42 -16.61
N ILE A 6 -12.38 12.05 -16.38
CA ILE A 6 -12.85 11.60 -15.06
C ILE A 6 -12.13 10.33 -14.61
N LEU A 7 -11.96 9.35 -15.50
CA LEU A 7 -11.27 8.11 -15.15
C LEU A 7 -9.78 8.33 -14.86
N ASN A 8 -9.10 9.19 -15.63
CA ASN A 8 -7.72 9.59 -15.36
C ASN A 8 -7.60 10.27 -13.99
N PHE A 9 -8.49 11.23 -13.70
CA PHE A 9 -8.50 11.91 -12.41
C PHE A 9 -8.71 10.94 -11.23
N ILE A 10 -9.65 10.00 -11.37
CA ILE A 10 -9.88 8.96 -10.36
C ILE A 10 -8.65 8.05 -10.22
N HIS A 11 -8.01 7.70 -11.33
CA HIS A 11 -6.79 6.89 -11.34
C HIS A 11 -5.65 7.58 -10.58
N ASP A 12 -5.44 8.87 -10.85
CA ASP A 12 -4.40 9.67 -10.21
C ASP A 12 -4.66 9.84 -8.71
N ILE A 13 -5.91 10.08 -8.30
CA ILE A 13 -6.29 10.08 -6.88
C ILE A 13 -5.95 8.74 -6.24
N GLY A 14 -6.32 7.63 -6.89
CA GLY A 14 -6.04 6.29 -6.41
C GLY A 14 -4.53 6.06 -6.21
N LEU A 15 -3.73 6.49 -7.19
CA LEU A 15 -2.28 6.40 -7.15
C LEU A 15 -1.68 7.25 -6.03
N ILE A 16 -2.06 8.54 -5.92
CA ILE A 16 -1.57 9.48 -4.92
C ILE A 16 -1.92 9.00 -3.50
N TRP A 17 -3.17 8.58 -3.27
CA TRP A 17 -3.59 8.06 -1.96
C TRP A 17 -2.87 6.76 -1.60
N GLY A 18 -2.68 5.88 -2.58
CA GLY A 18 -1.94 4.64 -2.41
C GLY A 18 -0.48 4.87 -2.03
N VAL A 19 0.30 5.54 -2.88
CA VAL A 19 1.73 5.78 -2.67
C VAL A 19 1.98 6.73 -1.48
N GLY A 20 1.18 7.78 -1.35
CA GLY A 20 1.28 8.74 -0.25
C GLY A 20 0.96 8.08 1.09
N GLY A 21 -0.14 7.33 1.16
CA GLY A 21 -0.50 6.58 2.36
C GLY A 21 0.57 5.55 2.75
N ALA A 22 1.08 4.79 1.78
CA ALA A 22 2.14 3.82 2.02
C ALA A 22 3.44 4.48 2.53
N THR A 23 3.80 5.64 1.96
CA THR A 23 4.99 6.42 2.35
C THR A 23 4.83 6.98 3.77
N VAL A 24 3.71 7.61 4.07
CA VAL A 24 3.41 8.15 5.40
C VAL A 24 3.43 7.02 6.45
N MET A 25 2.80 5.89 6.15
CA MET A 25 2.81 4.73 7.04
C MET A 25 4.23 4.19 7.29
N ALA A 26 5.08 4.15 6.26
CA ALA A 26 6.47 3.71 6.39
C ALA A 26 7.28 4.67 7.28
N ILE A 27 7.15 5.98 7.10
CA ILE A 27 7.82 7.01 7.92
C ILE A 27 7.36 6.92 9.38
N ILE A 28 6.05 6.87 9.62
CA ILE A 28 5.48 6.77 10.96
C ILE A 28 5.92 5.48 11.63
N SER A 29 5.91 4.35 10.93
CA SER A 29 6.37 3.06 11.47
C SER A 29 7.85 3.08 11.84
N ALA A 30 8.69 3.72 11.03
CA ALA A 30 10.11 3.88 11.32
C ALA A 30 10.35 4.72 12.57
N LYS A 31 9.57 5.80 12.76
CA LYS A 31 9.69 6.70 13.91
C LYS A 31 9.09 6.09 15.19
N ALA A 32 7.96 5.40 15.08
CA ALA A 32 7.31 4.66 16.18
C ALA A 32 8.22 3.56 16.76
N GLY A 33 9.16 3.03 15.99
CA GLY A 33 10.16 2.08 16.49
C GLY A 33 11.20 2.70 17.45
N LYS A 34 11.32 4.03 17.47
CA LYS A 34 12.31 4.78 18.28
C LYS A 34 11.68 5.61 19.39
N ASP A 35 10.41 5.97 19.26
CA ASP A 35 9.71 6.92 20.12
C ASP A 35 8.34 6.37 20.54
N LYS A 36 8.12 6.26 21.86
CA LYS A 36 6.89 5.69 22.45
C LYS A 36 5.67 6.59 22.25
N ASP A 37 5.83 7.90 22.23
CA ASP A 37 4.72 8.84 22.04
C ASP A 37 4.27 8.81 20.58
N VAL A 38 5.23 8.74 19.66
CA VAL A 38 4.94 8.52 18.24
C VAL A 38 4.30 7.17 18.02
N ALA A 39 4.72 6.11 18.72
CA ALA A 39 4.06 4.80 18.62
C ALA A 39 2.59 4.86 19.04
N LYS A 40 2.26 5.59 20.12
CA LYS A 40 0.89 5.77 20.57
C LYS A 40 0.05 6.55 19.57
N ALA A 41 0.60 7.62 18.99
CA ALA A 41 -0.06 8.38 17.93
C ALA A 41 -0.25 7.52 16.67
N ALA A 42 0.78 6.78 16.26
CA ALA A 42 0.75 5.87 15.12
C ALA A 42 -0.39 4.87 15.23
N MET A 43 -0.58 4.21 16.38
CA MET A 43 -1.68 3.26 16.57
C MET A 43 -3.07 3.87 16.34
N LYS A 44 -3.26 5.16 16.67
CA LYS A 44 -4.54 5.84 16.47
C LYS A 44 -4.81 6.18 15.00
N ILE A 45 -3.79 6.61 14.26
CA ILE A 45 -3.95 7.09 12.88
C ILE A 45 -3.77 6.01 11.82
N SER A 46 -3.02 4.93 12.13
CA SER A 46 -2.73 3.85 11.19
C SER A 46 -3.99 3.22 10.58
N PRO A 47 -5.08 2.94 11.32
CA PRO A 47 -6.30 2.38 10.73
C PRO A 47 -6.92 3.29 9.66
N ALA A 48 -6.90 4.61 9.87
CA ALA A 48 -7.42 5.56 8.91
C ALA A 48 -6.55 5.62 7.64
N ILE A 49 -5.23 5.64 7.80
CA ILE A 49 -4.27 5.60 6.68
C ILE A 49 -4.42 4.30 5.89
N VAL A 50 -4.52 3.15 6.56
CA VAL A 50 -4.70 1.85 5.91
C VAL A 50 -6.02 1.81 5.13
N LYS A 51 -7.11 2.33 5.71
CA LYS A 51 -8.40 2.44 4.99
C LYS A 51 -8.27 3.32 3.75
N MET A 52 -7.58 4.45 3.84
CA MET A 52 -7.30 5.34 2.71
C MET A 52 -6.49 4.63 1.61
N ILE A 53 -5.45 3.87 1.97
CA ILE A 53 -4.65 3.07 1.01
C ILE A 53 -5.55 2.06 0.28
N TRP A 54 -6.41 1.34 1.01
CA TRP A 54 -7.33 0.37 0.40
C TRP A 54 -8.36 1.00 -0.54
N ILE A 55 -8.87 2.19 -0.20
CA ILE A 55 -9.73 2.96 -1.10
C ILE A 55 -8.93 3.37 -2.34
N GLY A 56 -7.70 3.87 -2.17
CA GLY A 56 -6.82 4.22 -3.29
C GLY A 56 -6.55 3.05 -4.23
N ILE A 57 -6.28 1.85 -3.69
CA ILE A 57 -6.13 0.61 -4.45
C ILE A 57 -7.41 0.30 -5.24
N LEU A 58 -8.58 0.39 -4.61
CA LEU A 58 -9.85 0.11 -5.28
C LEU A 58 -10.07 1.07 -6.46
N LEU A 59 -9.84 2.37 -6.26
CA LEU A 59 -9.93 3.37 -7.33
C LEU A 59 -8.95 3.07 -8.46
N LEU A 60 -7.70 2.72 -8.12
CA LEU A 60 -6.65 2.37 -9.08
C LEU A 60 -7.02 1.14 -9.93
N ILE A 61 -7.57 0.09 -9.31
CA ILE A 61 -7.98 -1.13 -10.01
C ILE A 61 -9.16 -0.85 -10.94
N VAL A 62 -10.22 -0.21 -10.43
CA VAL A 62 -11.43 0.07 -11.21
C VAL A 62 -11.10 0.98 -12.40
N SER A 63 -10.39 2.09 -12.14
CA SER A 63 -9.98 3.00 -13.21
C SER A 63 -8.99 2.36 -14.18
N GLY A 64 -8.02 1.58 -13.71
CA GLY A 64 -7.01 0.92 -14.55
C GLY A 64 -7.59 -0.14 -15.51
N ILE A 65 -8.64 -0.84 -15.10
CA ILE A 65 -9.37 -1.79 -15.94
C ILE A 65 -10.24 -1.07 -16.98
N LEU A 66 -10.88 0.04 -16.59
CA LEU A 66 -11.81 0.77 -17.45
C LEU A 66 -11.10 1.69 -18.45
N LEU A 67 -9.96 2.29 -18.09
CA LEU A 67 -9.22 3.27 -18.91
C LEU A 67 -9.01 2.81 -20.37
N PRO A 68 -8.53 1.57 -20.63
CA PRO A 68 -8.26 1.10 -21.98
C PRO A 68 -9.49 1.11 -22.89
N SER A 69 -10.70 0.98 -22.35
CA SER A 69 -11.94 1.03 -23.13
C SER A 69 -12.30 2.42 -23.65
N TYR A 70 -11.69 3.48 -23.10
CA TYR A 70 -11.94 4.88 -23.49
C TYR A 70 -10.80 5.48 -24.31
N ILE A 71 -9.66 4.79 -24.38
CA ILE A 71 -8.48 5.22 -25.12
C ILE A 71 -8.64 4.85 -26.60
N ARG A 72 -8.27 5.79 -27.48
CA ARG A 72 -8.33 5.62 -28.94
C ARG A 72 -6.96 5.48 -29.62
N TRP A 73 -5.87 5.67 -28.87
CA TRP A 73 -4.51 5.48 -29.36
C TRP A 73 -3.98 4.08 -29.04
N GLU A 74 -2.92 3.67 -29.74
CA GLU A 74 -2.30 2.37 -29.50
C GLU A 74 -1.72 2.30 -28.09
N LEU A 75 -2.15 1.29 -27.34
CA LEU A 75 -1.65 1.01 -26.00
C LEU A 75 -0.57 -0.06 -26.08
N ASN A 76 0.54 0.17 -25.37
CA ASN A 76 1.51 -0.87 -25.11
C ASN A 76 0.90 -1.88 -24.11
N THR A 77 0.28 -2.93 -24.66
CA THR A 77 -0.40 -3.98 -23.90
C THR A 77 0.52 -4.72 -22.93
N GLN A 78 1.81 -4.84 -23.26
CA GLN A 78 2.81 -5.45 -22.40
C GLN A 78 3.07 -4.60 -21.14
N ASN A 79 3.26 -3.28 -21.30
CA ASN A 79 3.43 -2.36 -20.17
C ASN A 79 2.16 -2.32 -19.30
N LEU A 80 0.98 -2.31 -19.94
CA LEU A 80 -0.30 -2.35 -19.24
C LEU A 80 -0.43 -3.63 -18.39
N LEU A 81 -0.08 -4.79 -18.95
CA LEU A 81 -0.12 -6.07 -18.23
C LEU A 81 0.84 -6.08 -17.03
N ILE A 82 2.07 -5.59 -17.23
CA ILE A 82 3.07 -5.46 -16.14
C ILE A 82 2.50 -4.62 -14.99
N LYS A 83 1.86 -3.48 -15.28
CA LYS A 83 1.21 -2.64 -14.26
C LYS A 83 0.13 -3.40 -13.49
N HIS A 84 -0.75 -4.12 -14.17
CA HIS A 84 -1.79 -4.91 -13.51
C HIS A 84 -1.21 -5.98 -12.59
N ILE A 85 -0.15 -6.68 -13.03
CA ILE A 85 0.57 -7.67 -12.20
C ILE A 85 1.17 -7.01 -10.96
N LEU A 86 1.80 -5.84 -11.10
CA LEU A 86 2.36 -5.09 -9.96
C LEU A 86 1.28 -4.66 -8.97
N VAL A 87 0.13 -4.17 -9.45
CA VAL A 87 -1.01 -3.81 -8.60
C VAL A 87 -1.57 -5.05 -7.87
N ALA A 88 -1.65 -6.20 -8.54
CA ALA A 88 -2.04 -7.44 -7.89
C ALA A 88 -1.06 -7.83 -6.78
N TRP A 89 0.25 -7.67 -6.98
CA TRP A 89 1.26 -7.88 -5.94
C TRP A 89 1.12 -6.90 -4.77
N ILE A 90 0.81 -5.63 -5.02
CA ILE A 90 0.52 -4.64 -3.97
C ILE A 90 -0.65 -5.12 -3.09
N VAL A 91 -1.72 -5.63 -3.71
CA VAL A 91 -2.88 -6.18 -2.99
C VAL A 91 -2.47 -7.38 -2.13
N ILE A 92 -1.77 -8.36 -2.72
CA ILE A 92 -1.32 -9.58 -2.02
C ILE A 92 -0.47 -9.21 -0.80
N ILE A 93 0.51 -8.32 -0.97
CA ILE A 93 1.40 -7.89 0.12
C ILE A 93 0.62 -7.07 1.15
N GLY A 94 -0.33 -6.23 0.73
CA GLY A 94 -1.24 -5.52 1.62
C GLY A 94 -2.05 -6.46 2.53
N VAL A 95 -2.59 -7.54 1.97
CA VAL A 95 -3.28 -8.59 2.75
C VAL A 95 -2.30 -9.27 3.73
N LEU A 96 -1.11 -9.65 3.27
CA LEU A 96 -0.09 -10.27 4.12
C LEU A 96 0.32 -9.34 5.29
N LEU A 97 0.41 -8.03 5.06
CA LEU A 97 0.66 -7.05 6.11
C LEU A 97 -0.44 -7.06 7.17
N GLY A 98 -1.71 -7.07 6.76
CA GLY A 98 -2.85 -7.14 7.69
C GLY A 98 -2.82 -8.42 8.53
N LEU A 99 -2.58 -9.58 7.90
CA LEU A 99 -2.50 -10.87 8.59
C LEU A 99 -1.35 -10.91 9.61
N ASN A 100 -0.17 -10.36 9.26
CA ASN A 100 0.96 -10.32 10.18
C ASN A 100 0.80 -9.26 11.28
N SER A 101 0.06 -8.18 11.02
CA SER A 101 -0.32 -7.20 12.04
C SER A 101 -1.18 -7.84 13.12
N LYS A 102 -2.18 -8.64 12.72
CA LYS A 102 -3.00 -9.41 13.67
C LYS A 102 -2.14 -10.36 14.51
N LYS A 103 -1.27 -11.16 13.86
CA LYS A 103 -0.33 -12.05 14.58
C LYS A 103 0.57 -11.28 15.56
N MET A 104 1.04 -10.09 15.20
CA MET A 104 1.86 -9.28 16.09
C MET A 104 1.08 -8.84 17.34
N MET A 105 -0.20 -8.50 17.20
CA MET A 105 -1.07 -8.19 18.34
C MET A 105 -1.33 -9.42 19.21
N ASP A 106 -1.60 -10.58 18.59
CA ASP A 106 -1.87 -11.83 19.30
C ASP A 106 -0.66 -12.30 20.13
N PHE A 107 0.56 -12.05 19.64
CA PHE A 107 1.82 -12.40 20.31
C PHE A 107 2.46 -11.27 21.12
N ALA A 108 1.78 -10.14 21.29
CA ALA A 108 2.32 -8.98 21.99
C ALA A 108 2.64 -9.34 23.46
N PRO A 109 3.85 -9.00 23.96
CA PRO A 109 4.19 -9.22 25.37
C PRO A 109 3.24 -8.45 26.28
N LYS A 110 2.85 -9.06 27.40
CA LYS A 110 1.99 -8.43 28.41
C LYS A 110 2.87 -7.85 29.52
N GLY A 111 2.76 -6.55 29.78
CA GLY A 111 3.57 -5.88 30.79
C GLY A 111 5.07 -5.93 30.46
N ASP A 112 5.88 -6.40 31.40
CA ASP A 112 7.35 -6.48 31.28
C ASP A 112 7.86 -7.83 30.72
N ASP A 113 6.95 -8.67 30.20
CA ASP A 113 7.34 -9.94 29.58
C ASP A 113 8.28 -9.73 28.38
N LYS A 114 9.27 -10.62 28.25
CA LYS A 114 10.16 -10.60 27.09
C LYS A 114 9.35 -10.88 25.80
N PRO A 115 9.70 -10.24 24.67
CA PRO A 115 9.01 -10.47 23.41
C PRO A 115 9.10 -11.95 23.00
N THR A 116 7.95 -12.54 22.66
CA THR A 116 7.91 -13.92 22.16
C THR A 116 8.60 -14.04 20.80
N LEU A 117 9.14 -15.22 20.46
CA LEU A 117 9.70 -15.48 19.13
C LEU A 117 8.68 -15.22 18.01
N GLY A 118 7.40 -15.51 18.27
CA GLY A 118 6.28 -15.22 17.36
C GLY A 118 6.16 -13.72 17.05
N PHE A 119 6.22 -12.88 18.08
CA PHE A 119 6.20 -11.43 17.96
C PHE A 119 7.38 -10.91 17.14
N ILE A 120 8.60 -11.36 17.45
CA ILE A 120 9.82 -10.94 16.75
C ILE A 120 9.75 -11.30 15.26
N ARG A 121 9.32 -12.53 14.94
CA ARG A 121 9.16 -12.98 13.55
C ARG A 121 8.08 -12.19 12.81
N ALA A 122 6.93 -11.95 13.43
CA ALA A 122 5.85 -11.17 12.84
C ALA A 122 6.31 -9.72 12.55
N LYS A 123 6.94 -9.07 13.53
CA LYS A 123 7.50 -7.71 13.38
C LYS A 123 8.53 -7.63 12.24
N LYS A 124 9.44 -8.60 12.13
CA LYS A 124 10.42 -8.66 11.04
C LYS A 124 9.74 -8.82 9.67
N LYS A 125 8.76 -9.73 9.55
CA LYS A 125 8.00 -9.93 8.31
C LYS A 125 7.24 -8.67 7.90
N MET A 126 6.58 -8.00 8.85
CA MET A 126 5.88 -6.73 8.58
C MET A 126 6.82 -5.66 8.03
N LYS A 127 8.02 -5.50 8.62
CA LYS A 127 9.01 -4.55 8.11
C LYS A 127 9.41 -4.85 6.67
N ILE A 128 9.70 -6.12 6.37
CA ILE A 128 10.06 -6.56 5.01
C ILE A 128 8.92 -6.30 4.03
N PHE A 129 7.72 -6.76 4.34
CA PHE A 129 6.55 -6.57 3.49
C PHE A 129 6.21 -5.08 3.30
N SER A 130 6.39 -4.25 4.31
CA SER A 130 6.17 -2.81 4.19
C SER A 130 7.14 -2.17 3.22
N ILE A 131 8.41 -2.57 3.23
CA ILE A 131 9.43 -2.06 2.30
C ILE A 131 9.15 -2.55 0.88
N ILE A 132 8.88 -3.84 0.70
CA ILE A 132 8.56 -4.39 -0.62
C ILE A 132 7.30 -3.70 -1.18
N ASN A 133 6.26 -3.55 -0.38
CA ASN A 133 5.03 -2.88 -0.82
C ASN A 133 5.29 -1.43 -1.23
N LEU A 134 6.11 -0.69 -0.47
CA LEU A 134 6.49 0.67 -0.80
C LEU A 134 7.25 0.74 -2.13
N ILE A 135 8.22 -0.16 -2.33
CA ILE A 135 8.97 -0.26 -3.59
C ILE A 135 8.00 -0.52 -4.75
N LEU A 136 7.06 -1.46 -4.62
CA LEU A 136 6.08 -1.74 -5.67
C LEU A 136 5.25 -0.50 -6.03
N TRP A 137 4.79 0.27 -5.05
CA TRP A 137 4.08 1.53 -5.30
C TRP A 137 4.91 2.50 -6.13
N TYR A 138 6.17 2.72 -5.77
CA TYR A 138 7.05 3.60 -6.53
C TYR A 138 7.38 3.05 -7.93
N VAL A 139 7.51 1.73 -8.10
CA VAL A 139 7.67 1.12 -9.42
C VAL A 139 6.43 1.36 -10.28
N VAL A 140 5.22 1.23 -9.73
CA VAL A 140 3.98 1.57 -10.45
C VAL A 140 3.96 3.04 -10.87
N VAL A 141 4.32 3.97 -9.96
CA VAL A 141 4.42 5.41 -10.28
C VAL A 141 5.43 5.67 -11.40
N LEU A 142 6.61 5.05 -11.35
CA LEU A 142 7.63 5.21 -12.40
C LEU A 142 7.11 4.69 -13.74
N LEU A 143 6.45 3.54 -13.76
CA LEU A 143 5.84 2.99 -14.98
C LEU A 143 4.65 3.84 -15.47
N SER A 144 4.03 4.65 -14.61
CA SER A 144 2.98 5.60 -15.02
C SER A 144 3.46 6.68 -15.98
N VAL A 145 4.76 6.98 -16.01
CA VAL A 145 5.35 7.95 -16.94
C VAL A 145 5.54 7.37 -18.36
N PHE A 146 5.58 6.03 -18.50
CA PHE A 146 5.98 5.34 -19.74
C PHE A 146 4.82 4.59 -20.44
N VAL A 147 3.58 5.03 -20.24
CA VAL A 147 2.37 4.42 -20.85
C VAL A 147 1.56 5.46 -21.60
#